data_AF-A0A0C3IMU9-F1
#
_entry.id   AF-A0A0C3IMU9-F1
#
_cell.length_a   1.000
_cell.length_b   1.000
_cell.length_c   1.000
_cell.angle_alpha   90.00
_cell.angle_beta   90.00
_cell.angle_gamma   90.00
#
_symmetry.space_group_name_H-M   'P 1'
#
loop_
_entity.id
_entity.type
_entity.pdbx_description
1 polymer ?
#
loop_
_entity_poly.entity_id
_entity_poly.type
_entity_poly.pdbx_seq_one_letter_code
_entity_poly.pdbx_strand_id
1 'polypeptide(L)'
;MDTGVATLVAAVVAAFSGVLSLVITTVFNWTSLQRNAHRDLLAPYMSTLSKELHQIIACSDMISRAKSDESVKRWNDRAAESQSQLKSIRTELRYPLWGVDIGLQTLTRLPNWIKNARKHPDVTKKLLEHGDKLGELIDLIILDCYKRGLPPSVIGRWRVKRRAQKLRTEFRSFGEKRRACLHQKA
;
A
#
# COMPACT_ATOMS: atom_id res chain seq x y z
N MET A 1 64.74 6.54 20.24
CA MET A 1 63.59 6.33 19.34
C MET A 1 63.11 7.69 18.91
N ASP A 2 63.30 8.00 17.63
CA ASP A 2 63.25 9.35 17.10
C ASP A 2 61.81 9.87 17.04
N THR A 3 61.54 10.92 17.82
CA THR A 3 60.25 11.63 17.89
C THR A 3 59.72 12.07 16.52
N GLY A 4 60.62 12.31 15.55
CA GLY A 4 60.27 12.66 14.17
C GLY A 4 59.60 11.53 13.37
N VAL A 5 59.95 10.26 13.63
CA VAL A 5 59.31 9.12 12.97
C VAL A 5 57.90 8.92 13.51
N ALA A 6 57.71 9.11 14.83
CA ALA A 6 56.40 9.01 15.46
C ALA A 6 55.42 10.08 14.97
N THR A 7 55.87 11.34 14.81
CA THR A 7 55.02 12.42 14.28
C THR A 7 54.67 12.24 12.81
N LEU A 8 55.60 11.76 11.98
CA LEU A 8 55.33 11.45 10.56
C LEU A 8 54.26 10.35 10.44
N VAL A 9 54.40 9.26 11.20
CA VAL A 9 53.43 8.16 11.22
C VAL A 9 52.06 8.65 11.72
N ALA A 10 52.03 9.45 12.78
CA ALA A 10 50.79 10.03 13.31
C ALA A 10 50.09 10.94 12.27
N ALA A 11 50.84 11.78 11.54
CA ALA A 11 50.30 12.65 10.50
C ALA A 11 49.71 11.86 9.32
N VAL A 12 50.36 10.77 8.91
CA VAL A 12 49.85 9.88 7.85
C VAL A 12 48.56 9.21 8.30
N VAL A 13 48.51 8.65 9.52
CA VAL A 13 47.30 8.02 10.07
C VAL A 13 46.16 9.04 10.19
N ALA A 14 46.45 10.26 10.66
CA ALA A 14 45.47 11.33 10.76
C ALA A 14 44.90 11.71 9.37
N ALA A 15 45.76 11.88 8.37
CA ALA A 15 45.33 12.20 7.00
C ALA A 15 44.44 11.08 6.41
N PHE A 16 44.81 9.81 6.58
CA PHE A 16 43.99 8.68 6.14
C PHE A 16 42.65 8.62 6.87
N SER A 17 42.63 8.85 8.19
CA SER A 17 41.39 8.88 8.96
C SER A 17 40.45 10.01 8.51
N GLY A 18 40.99 11.17 8.14
CA GLY A 18 40.24 12.31 7.62
C GLY A 18 39.60 12.01 6.26
N VAL A 19 40.36 11.43 5.33
CA VAL A 19 39.84 11.03 4.00
C VAL A 19 38.76 9.95 4.15
N LEU A 20 39.01 8.92 4.97
CA LEU A 20 38.04 7.86 5.21
C LEU A 20 36.75 8.41 5.85
N SER A 21 36.86 9.28 6.85
CA SER A 21 35.71 9.93 7.48
C SER A 21 34.92 10.76 6.46
N LEU A 22 35.59 11.53 5.60
CA LEU A 22 34.92 12.34 4.59
C LEU A 22 34.12 11.48 3.61
N VAL A 23 34.69 10.36 3.15
CA VAL A 23 34.01 9.41 2.26
C VAL A 23 32.79 8.81 2.95
N ILE A 24 32.95 8.33 4.19
CA ILE A 24 31.87 7.74 4.98
C ILE A 24 30.74 8.76 5.21
N THR A 25 31.07 9.96 5.67
CA THR A 25 30.11 11.06 5.90
C THR A 25 29.40 11.45 4.61
N THR A 26 30.10 11.51 3.49
CA THR A 26 29.49 11.81 2.18
C THR A 26 28.45 10.75 1.82
N VAL A 27 28.79 9.46 1.88
CA VAL A 27 27.85 8.37 1.59
C VAL A 27 26.65 8.39 2.54
N PHE A 28 26.87 8.61 3.83
CA PHE A 28 25.78 8.74 4.80
C PHE A 28 24.87 9.95 4.52
N ASN A 29 25.44 11.09 4.13
CA ASN A 29 24.67 12.28 3.78
C ASN A 29 23.82 12.04 2.53
N TRP A 30 24.38 11.43 1.48
CA TRP A 30 23.64 11.09 0.26
C TRP A 30 22.47 10.14 0.54
N THR A 31 22.70 9.08 1.32
CA THR A 31 21.63 8.13 1.68
C THR A 31 20.57 8.78 2.59
N SER A 32 20.97 9.67 3.49
CA SER A 32 20.06 10.44 4.34
C SER A 32 19.18 11.39 3.50
N LEU A 33 19.77 12.11 2.54
CA LEU A 33 19.05 13.00 1.62
C LEU A 33 18.02 12.24 0.78
N GLN A 34 18.39 11.08 0.21
CA GLN A 34 17.45 10.26 -0.54
C GLN A 34 16.28 9.78 0.33
N ARG A 35 16.55 9.38 1.57
CA ARG A 35 15.51 8.94 2.52
C ARG A 35 14.57 10.07 2.90
N ASN A 36 15.11 11.27 3.13
CA ASN A 36 14.30 12.45 3.45
C ASN A 36 13.46 12.86 2.25
N ALA A 37 14.03 12.93 1.05
CA ALA A 37 13.26 13.21 -0.17
C ALA A 37 12.12 12.20 -0.37
N HIS A 38 12.34 10.91 -0.10
CA HIS A 38 11.27 9.91 -0.18
C HIS A 38 10.16 10.14 0.86
N ARG A 39 10.53 10.53 2.10
CA ARG A 39 9.54 10.88 3.15
C ARG A 39 8.75 12.11 2.77
N ASP A 40 9.41 13.14 2.26
CA ASP A 40 8.77 14.40 1.87
C ASP A 40 7.75 14.17 0.74
N LEU A 41 8.04 13.24 -0.17
CA LEU A 41 7.09 12.82 -1.21
C LEU A 41 5.86 12.08 -0.64
N LEU A 42 6.02 11.28 0.41
CA LEU A 42 4.93 10.47 0.99
C LEU A 42 4.11 11.23 2.04
N ALA A 43 4.76 12.09 2.84
CA ALA A 43 4.18 12.71 4.03
C ALA A 43 2.81 13.40 3.78
N PRO A 44 2.61 14.18 2.69
CA PRO A 44 1.34 14.86 2.44
C PRO A 44 0.16 13.90 2.24
N TYR A 45 0.44 12.68 1.78
CA TYR A 45 -0.59 11.72 1.38
C TYR A 45 -0.89 10.67 2.46
N MET A 46 -0.03 10.52 3.47
CA MET A 46 -0.13 9.45 4.48
C MET A 46 -1.49 9.42 5.19
N SER A 47 -1.91 10.57 5.74
CA SER A 47 -3.17 10.67 6.48
C SER A 47 -4.38 10.39 5.59
N THR A 48 -4.42 11.00 4.40
CA THR A 48 -5.54 10.86 3.48
C THR A 48 -5.61 9.44 2.95
N LEU A 49 -4.48 8.83 2.58
CA LEU A 49 -4.46 7.46 2.05
C LEU A 49 -4.99 6.44 3.07
N SER A 50 -4.50 6.48 4.32
CA SER A 50 -4.95 5.56 5.36
C SER A 50 -6.44 5.76 5.66
N LYS A 51 -6.89 7.02 5.78
CA LYS A 51 -8.30 7.37 5.97
C LYS A 51 -9.18 6.79 4.85
N GLU A 52 -8.83 7.01 3.59
CA GLU A 52 -9.64 6.57 2.45
C GLU A 52 -9.64 5.04 2.29
N LEU A 53 -8.54 4.36 2.61
CA LEU A 53 -8.49 2.89 2.65
C LEU A 53 -9.46 2.32 3.69
N HIS A 54 -9.39 2.82 4.92
CA HIS A 54 -10.31 2.41 5.99
C HIS A 54 -11.76 2.73 5.63
N GLN A 55 -12.03 3.92 5.08
CA GLN A 55 -13.38 4.32 4.68
C GLN A 55 -13.96 3.41 3.59
N ILE A 56 -13.16 2.95 2.63
CA ILE A 56 -13.58 1.98 1.60
C ILE A 56 -13.94 0.62 2.23
N ILE A 57 -13.12 0.11 3.14
CA ILE A 57 -13.37 -1.18 3.82
C ILE A 57 -14.60 -1.08 4.72
N ALA A 58 -14.71 -0.02 5.52
CA ALA A 58 -15.86 0.23 6.39
C ALA A 58 -17.17 0.38 5.60
N CYS A 59 -17.17 1.16 4.51
CA CYS A 59 -18.33 1.26 3.63
C CYS A 59 -18.70 -0.09 3.01
N SER A 60 -17.70 -0.90 2.64
CA SER A 60 -17.92 -2.25 2.11
C SER A 60 -18.62 -3.15 3.14
N ASP A 61 -18.18 -3.13 4.40
CA ASP A 61 -18.83 -3.86 5.50
C ASP A 61 -20.27 -3.35 5.73
N MET A 62 -20.49 -2.04 5.72
CA MET A 62 -21.84 -1.46 5.85
C MET A 62 -22.77 -1.84 4.70
N ILE A 63 -22.27 -1.89 3.45
CA ILE A 63 -23.03 -2.38 2.29
C ILE A 63 -23.44 -3.84 2.48
N SER A 64 -22.57 -4.67 3.07
CA SER A 64 -22.89 -6.08 3.31
C SER A 64 -24.02 -6.30 4.33
N ARG A 65 -24.14 -5.39 5.30
CA ARG A 65 -25.12 -5.46 6.40
C ARG A 65 -26.41 -4.68 6.11
N ALA A 66 -26.42 -3.84 5.08
CA ALA A 66 -27.55 -2.99 4.74
C ALA A 66 -28.77 -3.82 4.29
N LYS A 67 -29.91 -3.60 4.96
CA LYS A 67 -31.17 -4.32 4.71
C LYS A 67 -32.00 -3.71 3.57
N SER A 68 -31.88 -2.41 3.33
CA SER A 68 -32.62 -1.69 2.28
C SER A 68 -31.71 -1.27 1.13
N ASP A 69 -32.29 -1.13 -0.06
CA ASP A 69 -31.57 -0.66 -1.24
C ASP A 69 -31.20 0.83 -1.14
N GLU A 70 -32.00 1.64 -0.45
CA GLU A 70 -31.66 3.02 -0.11
C GLU A 70 -30.40 3.10 0.77
N SER A 71 -30.30 2.23 1.79
CA SER A 71 -29.12 2.16 2.65
C SER A 71 -27.89 1.73 1.85
N VAL A 72 -28.02 0.75 0.96
CA VAL A 72 -26.92 0.36 0.05
C VAL A 72 -26.51 1.49 -0.86
N LYS A 73 -27.46 2.21 -1.45
CA LYS A 73 -27.16 3.37 -2.30
C LYS A 73 -26.36 4.42 -1.53
N ARG A 74 -26.82 4.80 -0.33
CA ARG A 74 -26.14 5.76 0.54
C ARG A 74 -24.68 5.37 0.83
N TRP A 75 -24.44 4.13 1.26
CA TRP A 75 -23.08 3.67 1.57
C TRP A 75 -22.21 3.51 0.33
N ASN A 76 -22.80 3.13 -0.81
CA ASN A 76 -22.11 3.05 -2.07
C ASN A 76 -21.69 4.44 -2.59
N ASP A 77 -22.54 5.45 -2.45
CA ASP A 77 -22.24 6.83 -2.84
C ASP A 77 -21.11 7.40 -1.98
N ARG A 78 -21.13 7.14 -0.65
CA ARG A 78 -20.02 7.49 0.24
C ARG A 78 -18.73 6.75 -0.12
N ALA A 79 -18.82 5.48 -0.50
CA ALA A 79 -17.66 4.73 -0.98
C ALA A 79 -17.11 5.29 -2.31
N ALA A 80 -17.97 5.80 -3.19
CA ALA A 80 -17.57 6.37 -4.47
C ALA A 80 -16.73 7.65 -4.29
N GLU A 81 -17.05 8.47 -3.29
CA GLU A 81 -16.23 9.63 -2.92
C GLU A 81 -14.80 9.21 -2.53
N SER A 82 -14.67 8.27 -1.59
CA SER A 82 -13.38 7.72 -1.17
C SER A 82 -12.63 7.03 -2.31
N GLN A 83 -13.33 6.32 -3.19
CA GLN A 83 -12.74 5.73 -4.39
C GLN A 83 -12.16 6.81 -5.32
N SER A 84 -12.83 7.94 -5.47
CA SER A 84 -12.36 9.05 -6.30
C SER A 84 -11.10 9.68 -5.71
N GLN A 85 -11.12 9.98 -4.41
CA GLN A 85 -9.96 10.52 -3.70
C GLN A 85 -8.77 9.55 -3.76
N LEU A 86 -8.99 8.27 -3.49
CA LEU A 86 -7.92 7.27 -3.57
C LEU A 86 -7.37 7.10 -5.00
N LYS A 87 -8.21 7.22 -6.04
CA LYS A 87 -7.76 7.21 -7.45
C LYS A 87 -6.86 8.40 -7.76
N SER A 88 -7.18 9.59 -7.26
CA SER A 88 -6.34 10.78 -7.45
C SER A 88 -4.97 10.61 -6.79
N ILE A 89 -4.95 10.24 -5.50
CA ILE A 89 -3.72 10.00 -4.72
C ILE A 89 -2.87 8.90 -5.34
N ARG A 90 -3.48 7.82 -5.86
CA ARG A 90 -2.75 6.73 -6.52
C ARG A 90 -1.93 7.21 -7.71
N THR A 91 -2.39 8.22 -8.44
CA THR A 91 -1.64 8.77 -9.59
C THR A 91 -0.37 9.46 -9.12
N GLU A 92 -0.46 10.28 -8.07
CA GLU A 92 0.68 10.94 -7.43
C GLU A 92 1.66 9.92 -6.82
N LEU A 93 1.12 8.86 -6.20
CA LEU A 93 1.91 7.84 -5.52
C LEU A 93 2.43 6.73 -6.44
N ARG A 94 2.20 6.80 -7.75
CA ARG A 94 2.56 5.73 -8.70
C ARG A 94 4.04 5.37 -8.67
N TYR A 95 4.90 6.39 -8.61
CA TYR A 95 6.36 6.22 -8.59
C TYR A 95 6.90 5.90 -7.18
N PRO A 96 6.56 6.64 -6.11
CA PRO A 96 7.11 6.34 -4.79
C PRO A 96 6.61 5.00 -4.23
N LEU A 97 5.40 4.56 -4.60
CA LEU A 97 4.81 3.28 -4.17
C LEU A 97 4.67 2.27 -5.31
N TRP A 98 5.63 2.24 -6.23
CA TRP A 98 5.60 1.34 -7.39
C TRP A 98 5.33 -0.12 -6.96
N GLY A 99 4.36 -0.77 -7.61
CA GLY A 99 3.97 -2.16 -7.34
C GLY A 99 2.97 -2.36 -6.19
N VAL A 100 2.65 -1.30 -5.43
CA VAL A 100 1.53 -1.30 -4.46
C VAL A 100 0.23 -0.80 -5.11
N ASP A 101 0.34 -0.09 -6.23
CA ASP A 101 -0.74 0.48 -7.04
C ASP A 101 -1.83 -0.53 -7.43
N ILE A 102 -1.45 -1.78 -7.73
CA ILE A 102 -2.37 -2.87 -8.05
C ILE A 102 -3.27 -3.20 -6.85
N GLY A 103 -2.72 -3.15 -5.64
CA GLY A 103 -3.46 -3.35 -4.40
C GLY A 103 -4.50 -2.26 -4.19
N LEU A 104 -4.07 -0.99 -4.28
CA LEU A 104 -4.94 0.18 -4.20
C LEU A 104 -6.07 0.12 -5.24
N GLN A 105 -5.73 -0.15 -6.50
CA GLN A 105 -6.72 -0.32 -7.57
C GLN A 105 -7.74 -1.41 -7.25
N THR A 106 -7.29 -2.52 -6.67
CA THR A 106 -8.17 -3.65 -6.34
C THR A 106 -9.12 -3.26 -5.21
N LEU A 107 -8.64 -2.58 -4.17
CA LEU A 107 -9.48 -2.10 -3.08
C LEU A 107 -10.53 -1.08 -3.54
N THR A 108 -10.21 -0.20 -4.51
CA THR A 108 -11.23 0.71 -5.07
C THR A 108 -12.41 -0.01 -5.74
N ARG A 109 -12.29 -1.29 -6.08
CA ARG A 109 -13.38 -2.08 -6.66
C ARG A 109 -14.18 -2.86 -5.62
N LEU A 110 -13.67 -2.98 -4.39
CA LEU A 110 -14.25 -3.81 -3.33
C LEU A 110 -15.72 -3.45 -3.03
N PRO A 111 -16.12 -2.17 -2.86
CA PRO A 111 -17.52 -1.84 -2.58
C PRO A 111 -18.49 -2.33 -3.66
N ASN A 112 -18.09 -2.21 -4.93
CA ASN A 112 -18.88 -2.69 -6.06
C ASN A 112 -19.00 -4.22 -6.08
N TRP A 113 -17.92 -4.93 -5.73
CA TRP A 113 -17.94 -6.39 -5.61
C TRP A 113 -18.85 -6.85 -4.48
N ILE A 114 -18.77 -6.20 -3.32
CA ILE A 114 -19.64 -6.49 -2.17
C ILE A 114 -21.10 -6.20 -2.50
N LYS A 115 -21.41 -5.07 -3.13
CA LYS A 115 -22.77 -4.74 -3.61
C LYS A 115 -23.34 -5.85 -4.50
N ASN A 116 -22.54 -6.37 -5.43
CA ASN A 116 -22.96 -7.44 -6.34
C ASN A 116 -23.07 -8.81 -5.67
N ALA A 117 -22.25 -9.07 -4.65
CA ALA A 117 -22.23 -10.33 -3.91
C ALA A 117 -23.16 -10.34 -2.67
N ARG A 118 -23.83 -9.22 -2.35
CA ARG A 118 -24.64 -9.01 -1.13
C ARG A 118 -25.61 -10.17 -0.81
N LYS A 119 -26.23 -10.77 -1.83
CA LYS A 119 -27.17 -11.90 -1.66
C LYS A 119 -26.50 -13.23 -1.27
N HIS A 120 -25.18 -13.27 -1.24
CA HIS A 120 -24.37 -14.45 -0.94
C HIS A 120 -23.44 -14.12 0.25
N PRO A 121 -23.90 -14.35 1.50
CA PRO A 121 -23.18 -13.91 2.69
C PRO A 121 -21.79 -14.54 2.82
N ASP A 122 -21.63 -15.81 2.43
CA ASP A 122 -20.33 -16.51 2.50
C ASP A 122 -19.27 -15.88 1.60
N VAL A 123 -19.65 -15.54 0.36
CA VAL A 123 -18.77 -14.88 -0.61
C VAL A 123 -18.44 -13.47 -0.13
N THR A 124 -19.46 -12.75 0.34
CA THR A 124 -19.31 -11.38 0.86
C THR A 124 -18.33 -11.34 2.05
N LYS A 125 -18.46 -12.27 3.00
CA LYS A 125 -17.55 -12.40 4.15
C LYS A 125 -16.11 -12.65 3.70
N LYS A 126 -15.88 -13.57 2.75
CA LYS A 126 -14.54 -13.85 2.20
C LYS A 126 -13.94 -12.64 1.48
N LEU A 127 -14.74 -11.93 0.69
CA LEU A 127 -14.30 -10.72 -0.01
C LEU A 127 -13.91 -9.62 0.98
N LEU A 128 -14.69 -9.42 2.04
CA LEU A 128 -14.36 -8.47 3.11
C LEU A 128 -13.07 -8.88 3.84
N GLU A 129 -12.94 -10.14 4.25
CA GLU A 129 -11.75 -10.64 4.93
C GLU A 129 -10.48 -10.49 4.06
N HIS A 130 -10.58 -10.76 2.76
CA HIS A 130 -9.46 -10.59 1.83
C HIS A 130 -9.18 -9.12 1.52
N GLY A 131 -10.21 -8.26 1.49
CA GLY A 131 -10.08 -6.81 1.36
C GLY A 131 -9.39 -6.19 2.57
N ASP A 132 -9.81 -6.56 3.78
CA ASP A 132 -9.25 -6.08 5.04
C ASP A 132 -7.76 -6.43 5.17
N LYS A 133 -7.42 -7.71 5.00
CA LYS A 133 -6.02 -8.18 4.98
C LYS A 133 -5.16 -7.54 3.89
N LEU A 134 -5.77 -7.10 2.78
CA LEU A 134 -5.07 -6.37 1.73
C LEU A 134 -4.85 -4.91 2.13
N GLY A 135 -5.84 -4.27 2.75
CA GLY A 135 -5.74 -2.93 3.33
C GLY A 135 -4.64 -2.84 4.38
N GLU A 136 -4.69 -3.70 5.40
CA GLU A 136 -3.68 -3.77 6.46
C GLU A 136 -2.26 -3.95 5.89
N LEU A 137 -2.09 -4.83 4.90
CA LEU A 137 -0.80 -5.07 4.27
C LEU A 137 -0.28 -3.82 3.55
N ILE A 138 -1.17 -3.08 2.87
CA ILE A 138 -0.82 -1.84 2.17
C ILE A 138 -0.40 -0.77 3.18
N ASP A 139 -1.19 -0.58 4.25
CA ASP A 139 -0.86 0.39 5.31
C ASP A 139 0.49 0.08 5.96
N LEU A 140 0.75 -1.20 6.28
CA LEU A 140 2.04 -1.62 6.84
C LEU A 140 3.21 -1.32 5.90
N ILE A 141 3.06 -1.58 4.59
CA ILE A 141 4.11 -1.31 3.61
C ILE A 141 4.35 0.19 3.48
N ILE A 142 3.29 1.00 3.42
CA ILE A 142 3.41 2.45 3.27
C ILE A 142 4.06 3.07 4.51
N LEU A 143 3.68 2.59 5.70
CA LEU A 143 4.31 3.00 6.96
C LEU A 143 5.77 2.57 7.04
N ASP A 144 6.13 1.38 6.56
CA ASP A 144 7.53 0.94 6.47
C ASP A 144 8.33 1.81 5.49
N CYS A 145 7.77 2.12 4.32
CA CYS A 145 8.40 3.03 3.34
C CYS A 145 8.64 4.41 3.93
N TYR A 146 7.66 4.97 4.63
CA TYR A 146 7.78 6.26 5.31
C TYR A 146 8.83 6.23 6.42
N LYS A 147 8.79 5.25 7.33
CA LYS A 147 9.75 5.13 8.43
C LYS A 147 11.18 4.99 7.93
N ARG A 148 11.41 4.11 6.95
CA ARG A 148 12.75 3.85 6.40
C ARG A 148 13.21 4.91 5.41
N GLY A 149 12.29 5.67 4.80
CA GLY A 149 12.57 6.54 3.67
C GLY A 149 13.00 5.74 2.42
N LEU A 150 12.44 4.54 2.23
CA LEU A 150 12.81 3.63 1.15
C LEU A 150 11.56 3.20 0.37
N PRO A 151 11.69 2.92 -0.93
CA PRO A 151 10.56 2.40 -1.72
C PRO A 151 10.15 1.00 -1.25
N PRO A 152 8.93 0.53 -1.63
CA PRO A 152 8.43 -0.78 -1.26
C PRO A 152 9.38 -1.93 -1.64
N SER A 153 9.69 -2.79 -0.67
CA SER A 153 10.52 -3.98 -0.89
C SER A 153 9.92 -4.91 -1.95
N VAL A 154 10.75 -5.65 -2.67
CA VAL A 154 10.32 -6.63 -3.69
C VAL A 154 9.31 -7.63 -3.10
N ILE A 155 9.60 -8.11 -1.88
CA ILE A 155 8.74 -9.05 -1.15
C ILE A 155 7.40 -8.40 -0.81
N GLY A 156 7.40 -7.15 -0.33
CA GLY A 156 6.18 -6.39 -0.05
C GLY A 156 5.30 -6.26 -1.29
N ARG A 157 5.89 -5.84 -2.41
CA ARG A 157 5.20 -5.71 -3.71
C ARG A 157 4.60 -7.03 -4.17
N TRP A 158 5.36 -8.12 -4.08
CA TRP A 158 4.86 -9.46 -4.43
C TRP A 158 3.70 -9.90 -3.53
N ARG A 159 3.78 -9.67 -2.22
CA ARG A 159 2.70 -9.99 -1.27
C ARG A 159 1.41 -9.23 -1.61
N VAL A 160 1.51 -7.94 -1.91
CA VAL A 160 0.36 -7.11 -2.34
C VAL A 160 -0.24 -7.67 -3.62
N LYS A 161 0.58 -7.93 -4.64
CA LYS A 161 0.13 -8.52 -5.91
C LYS A 161 -0.60 -9.85 -5.70
N ARG A 162 -0.04 -10.75 -4.88
CA ARG A 162 -0.64 -12.06 -4.57
C ARG A 162 -1.99 -11.91 -3.85
N ARG A 163 -2.10 -11.03 -2.86
CA ARG A 163 -3.34 -10.77 -2.11
C ARG A 163 -4.40 -10.12 -2.98
N ALA A 164 -4.02 -9.12 -3.78
CA ALA A 164 -4.90 -8.50 -4.76
C ALA A 164 -5.43 -9.51 -5.78
N GLN A 165 -4.56 -10.41 -6.27
CA GLN A 165 -4.97 -11.48 -7.18
C GLN A 165 -5.96 -12.43 -6.52
N LYS A 166 -5.72 -12.84 -5.26
CA LYS A 166 -6.63 -13.72 -4.51
C LYS A 166 -8.04 -13.12 -4.40
N LEU A 167 -8.13 -11.83 -4.08
CA LEU A 167 -9.40 -11.12 -3.99
C LEU A 167 -10.12 -11.07 -5.36
N ARG A 168 -9.38 -10.80 -6.45
CA ARG A 168 -9.93 -10.82 -7.83
C ARG A 168 -10.42 -12.20 -8.25
N THR A 169 -9.66 -13.25 -7.94
CA THR A 169 -10.03 -14.64 -8.29
C THR A 169 -11.26 -15.10 -7.52
N GLU A 170 -11.38 -14.73 -6.24
CA GLU A 170 -12.57 -15.06 -5.44
C GLU A 170 -13.83 -14.47 -6.09
N PHE A 171 -13.81 -13.18 -6.42
CA PHE A 171 -14.94 -12.52 -7.08
C PHE A 171 -15.23 -13.08 -8.48
N ARG A 172 -14.18 -13.38 -9.27
CA ARG A 172 -14.34 -13.98 -10.61
C ARG A 172 -15.00 -15.36 -10.53
N SER A 173 -14.56 -16.21 -9.62
CA SER A 173 -15.12 -17.56 -9.43
C SER A 173 -16.60 -17.51 -9.04
N PHE A 174 -16.97 -16.52 -8.22
CA PHE A 174 -18.37 -16.26 -7.88
C PHE A 174 -19.19 -15.88 -9.13
N GLY A 175 -18.67 -14.99 -9.98
CA GLY A 175 -19.33 -14.59 -11.23
C GLY A 175 -19.49 -15.74 -12.24
N GLU A 176 -18.55 -16.69 -12.28
CA GLU A 176 -18.64 -17.90 -13.09
C GLU A 176 -19.72 -18.87 -12.57
N LYS A 177 -19.74 -19.15 -11.25
CA LYS A 177 -20.79 -19.97 -10.61
C LYS A 177 -22.19 -19.40 -10.82
N ARG A 178 -22.35 -18.08 -10.71
CA ARG A 178 -23.63 -17.40 -10.92
C ARG A 178 -24.13 -17.56 -12.35
N ARG A 179 -23.24 -17.45 -13.36
CA ARG A 179 -23.60 -17.64 -14.77
C ARG A 179 -24.00 -19.08 -15.07
N ALA A 180 -23.27 -20.07 -14.55
CA ALA A 180 -23.60 -21.48 -14.72
C ALA A 180 -25.01 -21.82 -14.17
N CYS A 181 -25.37 -21.29 -13.00
CA CYS A 181 -26.70 -21.51 -12.41
C CYS A 181 -27.85 -20.87 -13.23
N LEU A 182 -27.59 -19.77 -13.95
CA LEU A 182 -28.60 -19.14 -14.79
C LEU A 182 -28.88 -19.96 -16.05
N HIS A 183 -27.86 -20.56 -16.66
CA HIS A 183 -28.03 -21.42 -17.83
C HIS A 183 -28.74 -22.75 -17.55
N GLN A 184 -28.78 -23.20 -16.30
CA GLN A 184 -29.55 -24.40 -15.91
C GLN A 184 -31.05 -24.13 -15.67
N LYS A 185 -31.45 -22.86 -15.59
CA LYS A 185 -32.84 -22.45 -15.31
C LYS A 185 -33.56 -21.88 -16.54
N ALA A 186 -32.86 -21.74 -17.66
CA ALA A 186 -33.39 -21.33 -18.96
C ALA A 186 -33.63 -22.58 -19.80
#